data_AF-A0A3C2DZJ3-F1
#
_entry.id   AF-A0A3C2DZJ3-F1
#
_cell.length_a   1.000
_cell.length_b   1.000
_cell.length_c   1.000
_cell.angle_alpha   90.00
_cell.angle_beta   90.00
_cell.angle_gamma   90.00
#
_symmetry.space_group_name_H-M   'P 1'
#
loop_
_entity.id
_entity.type
_entity.pdbx_description
1 polymer ?
#
loop_
_entity_poly.entity_id
_entity_poly.type
_entity_poly.pdbx_seq_one_letter_code
_entity_poly.pdbx_strand_id
1 'polypeptide(L)'
;MSEQVSAKEILGLTTQIVAAHVSHNVVPVDELPKLLQQVFETLSGIDGASEAAVAPKPAVSVRKSVTPDYIICLEDGKKLK
;
A
#
# COMPACT_ATOMS: atom_id res chain seq x y z
N MET A 1 13.47 -13.06 5.52
CA MET A 1 14.02 -11.72 5.82
C MET A 1 13.44 -10.80 4.77
N SER A 2 12.71 -9.75 5.17
CA SER A 2 12.21 -8.76 4.21
C SER A 2 13.38 -7.85 3.84
N GLU A 3 13.81 -7.94 2.58
CA GLU A 3 14.85 -7.07 2.04
C GLU A 3 14.20 -5.72 1.76
N GLN A 4 14.46 -4.73 2.61
CA GLN A 4 13.99 -3.36 2.40
C GLN A 4 14.81 -2.75 1.27
N VAL A 5 14.13 -2.24 0.24
CA VAL A 5 14.81 -1.61 -0.90
C VAL A 5 15.37 -0.26 -0.44
N SER A 6 16.68 -0.09 -0.50
CA SER A 6 17.32 1.17 -0.10
C SER A 6 17.00 2.29 -1.09
N ALA A 7 17.00 3.53 -0.62
CA ALA A 7 16.78 4.70 -1.49
C ALA A 7 17.75 4.76 -2.68
N LYS A 8 18.98 4.28 -2.50
CA LYS A 8 19.99 4.21 -3.57
C LYS A 8 19.59 3.22 -4.66
N GLU A 9 19.01 2.09 -4.28
CA GLU A 9 18.52 1.08 -5.22
C GLU A 9 17.29 1.60 -5.98
N ILE A 10 16.36 2.27 -5.30
CA ILE A 10 15.20 2.91 -5.94
C ILE A 10 15.65 3.93 -6.99
N LEU A 11 16.62 4.78 -6.68
CA LEU A 11 17.19 5.73 -7.65
C LEU A 11 17.85 5.02 -8.84
N GLY A 12 18.58 3.93 -8.57
CA GLY A 12 19.20 3.10 -9.59
C GLY A 12 18.17 2.47 -10.54
N LEU A 13 17.11 1.88 -9.98
CA LEU A 13 16.01 1.27 -10.74
C LEU A 13 15.21 2.30 -11.54
N THR A 14 14.90 3.45 -10.92
CA THR A 14 14.21 4.57 -11.59
C THR A 14 14.99 5.00 -12.83
N THR A 15 16.30 5.19 -12.69
CA THR A 15 17.17 5.60 -13.80
C THR A 15 17.17 4.57 -14.93
N GLN A 16 17.28 3.27 -14.59
CA GLN A 16 17.26 2.20 -15.58
C GLN A 16 15.95 2.13 -16.35
N ILE A 17 14.81 2.23 -15.66
CA ILE A 17 13.48 2.17 -16.27
C ILE A 17 13.26 3.36 -17.20
N VAL A 18 13.53 4.59 -16.73
CA VAL A 18 13.35 5.80 -17.54
C VAL A 18 14.28 5.78 -18.75
N ALA A 19 15.55 5.39 -18.58
CA ALA A 19 16.51 5.28 -19.69
C ALA A 19 16.05 4.28 -20.75
N ALA A 20 15.56 3.10 -20.33
CA ALA A 20 15.02 2.09 -21.25
C ALA A 20 13.74 2.57 -21.95
N HIS A 21 12.90 3.36 -21.27
CA HIS A 21 11.69 3.91 -21.85
C HIS A 21 12.02 4.94 -22.95
N VAL A 22 12.87 5.93 -22.64
CA VAL A 22 13.21 6.98 -23.60
C VAL A 22 14.12 6.50 -24.75
N SER A 23 14.81 5.37 -24.60
CA SER A 23 15.58 4.79 -25.71
C SER A 23 14.71 4.15 -26.80
N HIS A 24 13.44 3.86 -26.49
CA HIS A 24 12.48 3.26 -27.43
C HIS A 24 11.26 4.15 -27.71
N ASN A 25 11.12 5.27 -27.00
CA ASN A 25 9.96 6.16 -27.09
C ASN A 25 10.40 7.62 -27.15
N VAL A 26 9.73 8.41 -28.00
CA VAL A 26 9.96 9.86 -28.04
C VAL A 26 9.19 10.50 -26.89
N VAL A 27 9.92 11.08 -25.94
CA VAL A 27 9.36 11.81 -24.81
C VAL A 27 9.74 13.28 -24.92
N PRO A 28 8.78 14.22 -24.86
CA PRO A 28 9.06 15.65 -24.81
C PRO A 28 9.95 15.99 -23.61
N VAL A 29 10.88 16.94 -23.80
CA VAL A 29 11.87 17.32 -22.77
C VAL A 29 11.20 17.86 -21.50
N ASP A 30 10.07 18.52 -21.65
CA ASP A 30 9.23 19.06 -20.58
C ASP A 30 8.44 17.98 -19.82
N GLU A 31 8.18 16.82 -20.44
CA GLU A 31 7.51 15.69 -19.78
C GLU A 31 8.47 14.78 -19.02
N LEU A 32 9.77 14.82 -19.35
CA LEU A 32 10.77 13.94 -18.75
C LEU A 32 10.86 14.07 -17.21
N PRO A 33 10.83 15.27 -16.59
CA PRO A 33 10.84 15.40 -15.13
C PRO A 33 9.62 14.73 -14.48
N LYS A 34 8.45 14.85 -15.11
CA LYS A 34 7.21 14.24 -14.62
C LYS A 34 7.28 12.72 -14.68
N LEU A 35 7.77 12.16 -15.78
CA LEU A 35 7.97 10.72 -15.93
C LEU A 35 8.91 10.16 -14.85
N LEU A 36 10.03 10.86 -14.61
CA LEU A 36 11.02 10.47 -13.60
C LEU A 36 10.40 10.46 -12.19
N GLN A 37 9.64 11.50 -11.85
CA GLN A 37 8.93 11.59 -10.57
C GLN A 37 7.90 10.47 -10.41
N GLN A 38 7.09 10.19 -11.44
CA GLN A 38 6.07 9.14 -11.39
C GLN A 38 6.67 7.76 -11.17
N VAL A 39 7.77 7.42 -11.86
CA VAL A 39 8.46 6.13 -11.68
C VAL A 39 9.08 6.05 -10.29
N PHE A 40 9.70 7.12 -9.79
CA PHE A 40 10.28 7.14 -8.46
C PHE A 40 9.23 6.96 -7.35
N GLU A 41 8.10 7.69 -7.45
CA GLU A 41 7.00 7.61 -6.49
C GLU A 41 6.36 6.23 -6.48
N THR A 42 6.14 5.65 -7.66
CA THR A 42 5.60 4.29 -7.77
C THR A 42 6.53 3.26 -7.14
N LEU A 43 7.83 3.29 -7.43
CA LEU A 43 8.79 2.37 -6.81
C LEU A 43 8.91 2.57 -5.30
N SER A 44 8.91 3.81 -4.82
CA SER A 44 8.96 4.14 -3.40
C SER A 44 7.70 3.71 -2.64
N GLY A 45 6.56 3.65 -3.34
CA GLY A 45 5.27 3.27 -2.77
C GLY A 45 5.04 1.75 -2.68
N ILE A 46 5.86 0.91 -3.33
CA ILE A 46 5.68 -0.54 -3.35
C ILE A 46 5.99 -1.19 -1.98
N ASP A 47 6.84 -0.57 -1.15
CA ASP A 47 7.41 -1.23 0.05
C ASP A 47 6.72 -0.91 1.39
N GLY A 48 5.59 -0.19 1.45
CA GLY A 48 4.94 -0.06 2.76
C GLY A 48 3.92 1.04 3.00
N ALA A 49 2.83 1.01 2.26
CA ALA A 49 1.54 1.27 2.86
C ALA A 49 0.50 0.43 2.12
N SER A 50 0.31 -0.81 2.57
CA SER A 50 -1.08 -1.23 2.73
C SER A 50 -1.67 -0.14 3.59
N GLU A 51 -2.47 0.74 2.98
CA GLU A 51 -3.28 1.71 3.67
C GLU A 51 -3.85 0.97 4.86
N ALA A 52 -3.34 1.27 6.06
CA ALA A 52 -3.52 0.40 7.21
C ALA A 52 -5.01 0.21 7.34
N ALA A 53 -5.49 -0.98 6.99
CA ALA A 53 -6.91 -1.20 6.76
C ALA A 53 -7.59 -0.67 8.01
N VAL A 54 -8.39 0.40 7.85
CA VAL A 54 -8.97 1.11 8.99
C VAL A 54 -9.62 0.04 9.83
N ALA A 55 -9.08 -0.20 11.02
CA ALA A 55 -9.50 -1.35 11.82
C ALA A 55 -11.03 -1.27 11.94
N PRO A 56 -11.76 -2.30 11.50
CA PRO A 56 -13.21 -2.22 11.43
C PRO A 56 -13.74 -1.84 12.81
N LYS A 57 -14.62 -0.84 12.85
CA LYS A 57 -15.28 -0.46 14.10
C LYS A 57 -16.11 -1.67 14.56
N PRO A 58 -15.85 -2.23 15.75
CA PRO A 58 -16.54 -3.43 16.19
C PRO A 58 -18.03 -3.17 16.29
N ALA A 59 -18.85 -4.15 15.88
CA ALA A 59 -20.31 -4.03 15.88
C ALA A 59 -20.89 -3.70 17.27
N VAL A 60 -20.22 -4.17 18.32
CA VAL A 60 -20.53 -3.85 19.73
C VAL A 60 -19.25 -3.71 20.54
N SER A 61 -19.33 -3.04 21.69
CA SER A 61 -18.22 -3.04 22.66
C SER A 61 -17.92 -4.46 23.16
N VAL A 62 -16.66 -4.77 23.45
CA VAL A 62 -16.22 -6.09 23.97
C VAL A 62 -17.02 -6.56 25.19
N ARG A 63 -17.41 -5.65 26.10
CA ARG A 63 -18.24 -6.01 27.26
C ARG A 63 -19.65 -6.49 26.91
N LYS A 64 -20.18 -6.07 25.76
CA LYS A 64 -21.52 -6.42 25.27
C LYS A 64 -21.49 -7.64 24.34
N SER A 65 -20.32 -8.11 23.92
CA SER A 65 -20.21 -9.26 23.01
C SER A 65 -20.29 -10.61 23.71
N VAL A 66 -20.14 -10.66 25.03
CA VAL A 66 -20.22 -11.90 25.82
C VAL A 66 -21.47 -11.82 26.70
N THR A 67 -22.39 -12.75 26.50
CA THR A 67 -23.58 -12.91 27.35
C THR A 67 -23.65 -14.36 27.84
N PRO A 68 -24.40 -14.66 28.92
CA PRO A 68 -24.51 -16.03 29.44
C PRO A 68 -25.06 -17.05 28.44
N ASP A 69 -25.88 -16.59 27.48
CA ASP A 69 -26.64 -17.46 26.58
C ASP A 69 -26.13 -17.47 25.12
N TYR A 70 -25.31 -16.48 24.73
CA TYR A 70 -24.79 -16.32 23.37
C TYR A 70 -23.60 -15.35 23.31
N ILE A 71 -22.83 -15.43 22.22
CA ILE A 71 -21.75 -14.50 21.88
C ILE A 71 -22.15 -13.67 20.66
N ILE A 72 -21.82 -12.38 20.66
CA ILE A 72 -22.00 -11.50 19.50
C ILE A 72 -20.66 -11.38 18.78
N CYS A 73 -20.62 -11.75 17.50
CA CYS A 73 -19.41 -11.59 16.71
C CYS A 73 -19.10 -10.09 16.50
N LEU A 74 -17.83 -9.72 16.67
CA LEU A 74 -17.37 -8.32 16.62
C LEU A 74 -17.22 -7.80 15.18
N GLU A 75 -17.15 -8.70 14.19
CA GLU A 75 -17.13 -8.34 12.77
C GLU A 75 -18.52 -8.05 12.21
N ASP A 76 -19.50 -8.93 12.45
CA ASP A 76 -20.80 -8.89 11.76
C ASP A 76 -22.00 -8.62 12.70
N GLY A 77 -21.79 -8.58 14.01
CA GLY A 77 -22.84 -8.28 15.00
C GLY A 77 -23.87 -9.39 15.18
N LYS A 78 -23.66 -10.58 14.59
CA LYS A 78 -24.60 -11.69 14.70
C LYS A 78 -24.45 -12.43 16.03
N LYS A 79 -25.59 -12.92 16.54
CA LYS A 79 -25.63 -13.79 17.72
C LYS A 79 -25.30 -15.21 17.32
N LEU A 80 -24.24 -15.73 17.93
CA LEU A 80 -23.79 -17.11 17.82
C LEU A 80 -24.10 -17.79 19.15
N LYS A 81 -24.72 -18.96 19.09
CA LYS A 81 -25.14 -19.73 20.27
C LYS A 81 -24.24 -20.94 20.45
#